data_AF-A0A960AXI6-F1
#
_entry.id   AF-A0A960AXI6-F1
#
_cell.length_a   1.000
_cell.length_b   1.000
_cell.length_c   1.000
_cell.angle_alpha   90.00
_cell.angle_beta   90.00
_cell.angle_gamma   90.00
#
_symmetry.space_group_name_H-M   'P 1'
#
loop_
_entity.id
_entity.type
_entity.pdbx_description
1 polymer ?
#
loop_
_entity_poly.entity_id
_entity_poly.type
_entity_poly.pdbx_seq_one_letter_code
_entity_poly.pdbx_strand_id
1 'polypeptide(L)'
;MCDTFVSLPDATADGSVILGKNSDREPNEAHELAMLPAADHDDATVRATYIDVPQVSHTHAVLLSKPYWIWGAEMGVNEHGVAIGNEAVFTKAKREKSPGLLGMDLLRLGLERAATADEAVDVITTLLQTHGQGGQAGHTHKLVYDNSFIISDRTQAWILETVGRDWAAQQVDRTASISNGLTLGEVDR
;
A
#
# COMPACT_ATOMS: atom_id res chain seq x y z
N MET A 1 -10.55 -5.50 12.57
CA MET A 1 -10.50 -5.99 11.18
C MET A 1 -10.49 -4.77 10.28
N CYS A 2 -9.57 -4.73 9.32
CA CYS A 2 -9.56 -3.75 8.23
C CYS A 2 -10.41 -4.26 7.08
N ASP A 3 -11.09 -3.36 6.39
CA ASP A 3 -11.69 -3.62 5.11
C ASP A 3 -11.37 -2.45 4.16
N THR A 4 -11.10 -2.77 2.91
CA THR A 4 -10.99 -1.78 1.82
C THR A 4 -11.93 -2.18 0.70
N PHE A 5 -12.61 -1.22 0.11
CA PHE A 5 -13.43 -1.42 -1.08
C PHE A 5 -13.15 -0.36 -2.14
N VAL A 6 -13.45 -0.70 -3.39
CA VAL A 6 -13.44 0.22 -4.52
C VAL A 6 -14.70 0.06 -5.37
N SER A 7 -15.19 1.18 -5.91
CA SER A 7 -16.23 1.24 -6.94
C SER A 7 -15.75 2.11 -8.10
N LEU A 8 -15.74 1.56 -9.31
CA LEU A 8 -15.28 2.20 -10.53
C LEU A 8 -16.39 3.07 -11.18
N PRO A 9 -16.09 3.88 -12.21
CA PRO A 9 -17.02 4.87 -12.75
C PRO A 9 -18.36 4.28 -13.24
N ASP A 10 -18.39 3.04 -13.68
CA ASP A 10 -19.58 2.35 -14.16
C ASP A 10 -20.43 1.74 -13.02
N ALA A 11 -19.95 1.83 -11.77
CA ALA A 11 -20.63 1.40 -10.55
C ALA A 11 -21.06 2.59 -9.65
N THR A 12 -20.66 3.82 -9.99
CA THR A 12 -20.99 5.04 -9.23
C THR A 12 -21.96 5.94 -10.00
N ALA A 13 -22.77 6.72 -9.28
CA ALA A 13 -23.82 7.53 -9.89
C ALA A 13 -23.30 8.75 -10.67
N ASP A 14 -22.11 9.25 -10.30
CA ASP A 14 -21.48 10.44 -10.87
C ASP A 14 -20.26 10.11 -11.76
N GLY A 15 -19.95 8.83 -11.95
CA GLY A 15 -18.79 8.39 -12.72
C GLY A 15 -17.45 8.59 -11.99
N SER A 16 -17.46 8.82 -10.67
CA SER A 16 -16.23 8.87 -9.87
C SER A 16 -15.70 7.48 -9.53
N VAL A 17 -14.41 7.39 -9.20
CA VAL A 17 -13.86 6.24 -8.48
C VAL A 17 -13.95 6.52 -6.99
N ILE A 18 -14.52 5.58 -6.24
CA ILE A 18 -14.61 5.65 -4.78
C ILE A 18 -13.76 4.53 -4.19
N LEU A 19 -12.70 4.88 -3.47
CA LEU A 19 -11.93 3.97 -2.62
C LEU A 19 -12.21 4.32 -1.16
N GLY A 20 -12.67 3.33 -0.39
CA GLY A 20 -12.93 3.48 1.04
C GLY A 20 -12.19 2.44 1.85
N LYS A 21 -11.57 2.87 2.96
CA LYS A 21 -10.87 2.00 3.89
C LYS A 21 -11.21 2.34 5.34
N ASN A 22 -11.47 1.32 6.16
CA ASN A 22 -11.29 1.42 7.62
C ASN A 22 -9.93 0.84 8.01
N SER A 23 -9.26 1.48 8.97
CA SER A 23 -8.01 1.00 9.56
C SER A 23 -8.27 0.61 11.01
N ASP A 24 -8.09 -0.67 11.34
CA ASP A 24 -8.15 -1.13 12.72
C ASP A 24 -6.80 -0.93 13.39
N ARG A 25 -6.78 -0.04 14.38
CA ARG A 25 -5.55 0.34 15.08
C ARG A 25 -5.59 -0.08 16.53
N GLU A 26 -4.40 -0.19 17.13
CA GLU A 26 -4.30 -0.44 18.55
C GLU A 26 -4.91 0.72 19.35
N PRO A 27 -5.53 0.48 20.52
CA PRO A 27 -5.99 1.55 21.39
C PRO A 27 -4.84 2.53 21.70
N ASN A 28 -5.14 3.83 21.63
CA ASN A 28 -4.17 4.92 21.84
C ASN A 28 -3.08 5.04 20.77
N GLU A 29 -3.22 4.37 19.63
CA GLU A 29 -2.37 4.62 18.46
C GLU A 29 -2.94 5.81 17.67
N ALA A 30 -2.29 6.97 17.79
CA ALA A 30 -2.72 8.16 17.07
C ALA A 30 -2.59 7.96 15.55
N HIS A 31 -3.68 8.28 14.83
CA HIS A 31 -3.75 8.25 13.38
C HIS A 31 -3.79 9.68 12.85
N GLU A 32 -2.74 10.08 12.15
CA GLU A 32 -2.54 11.44 11.66
C GLU A 32 -2.82 11.55 10.16
N LEU A 33 -3.26 12.74 9.75
CA LEU A 33 -3.28 13.14 8.35
C LEU A 33 -2.01 13.94 8.06
N ALA A 34 -1.24 13.49 7.08
CA ALA A 34 -0.01 14.15 6.65
C ALA A 34 -0.13 14.52 5.16
N MET A 35 0.00 15.81 4.87
CA MET A 35 0.06 16.32 3.50
C MET A 35 1.51 16.69 3.18
N LEU A 36 2.12 15.96 2.25
CA LEU A 36 3.51 16.14 1.85
C LEU A 36 3.53 16.71 0.43
N PRO A 37 4.24 17.82 0.17
CA PRO A 37 4.34 18.39 -1.17
C PRO A 37 5.21 17.49 -2.06
N ALA A 38 5.04 17.65 -3.37
CA ALA A 38 5.98 17.10 -4.33
C ALA A 38 7.38 17.69 -4.09
N ALA A 39 8.41 16.90 -4.32
CA ALA A 39 9.79 17.28 -4.01
C ALA A 39 10.78 16.61 -4.95
N ASP A 40 11.84 17.34 -5.28
CA ASP A 40 13.03 16.79 -5.92
C ASP A 40 14.07 16.41 -4.85
N HIS A 41 14.80 15.32 -5.09
CA HIS A 41 15.75 14.77 -4.12
C HIS A 41 17.13 14.56 -4.72
N ASP A 42 18.16 15.03 -4.02
CA ASP A 42 19.57 14.76 -4.34
C ASP A 42 20.13 13.56 -3.54
N ASP A 43 19.40 13.09 -2.53
CA ASP A 43 19.78 11.96 -1.70
C ASP A 43 19.79 10.66 -2.51
N ALA A 44 20.74 9.77 -2.24
CA ALA A 44 20.80 8.46 -2.89
C ALA A 44 19.75 7.47 -2.32
N THR A 45 19.33 7.67 -1.07
CA THR A 45 18.45 6.76 -0.34
C THR A 45 17.46 7.51 0.53
N VAL A 46 16.31 6.88 0.76
CA VAL A 46 15.32 7.33 1.75
C VAL A 46 15.18 6.27 2.85
N ARG A 47 15.14 6.74 4.09
CA ARG A 47 14.90 5.89 5.26
C ARG A 47 13.40 5.63 5.41
N ALA A 48 12.96 4.41 5.09
CA ALA A 48 11.62 3.93 5.39
C ALA A 48 11.51 3.54 6.89
N THR A 49 10.49 2.79 7.29
CA THR A 49 10.30 2.48 8.72
C THR A 49 11.50 1.73 9.33
N TYR A 50 12.06 0.75 8.62
CA TYR A 50 13.14 -0.10 9.16
C TYR A 50 14.41 -0.18 8.31
N ILE A 51 14.32 0.12 7.02
CA ILE A 51 15.43 -0.01 6.09
C ILE A 51 15.57 1.23 5.22
N ASP A 52 16.74 1.39 4.63
CA ASP A 52 17.01 2.39 3.61
C ASP A 52 16.78 1.77 2.22
N VAL A 53 16.10 2.50 1.34
CA VAL A 53 15.86 2.09 -0.06
C VAL A 53 16.33 3.17 -1.02
N PRO A 54 16.65 2.85 -2.29
CA PRO A 54 17.02 3.86 -3.28
C PRO A 54 15.97 4.95 -3.38
N GLN A 55 16.42 6.20 -3.34
CA GLN A 55 15.57 7.37 -3.54
C GLN A 55 15.40 7.64 -5.04
N VAL A 56 14.25 8.19 -5.42
CA VAL A 56 13.98 8.67 -6.78
C VAL A 56 14.24 10.16 -6.88
N SER A 57 14.56 10.66 -8.07
CA SER A 57 14.85 12.10 -8.27
C SER A 57 13.66 13.01 -7.95
N HIS A 58 12.43 12.51 -8.09
CA HIS A 58 11.21 13.26 -7.87
C HIS A 58 10.15 12.39 -7.19
N THR A 59 9.47 12.95 -6.19
CA THR A 59 8.30 12.34 -5.56
C THR A 59 7.07 13.23 -5.73
N HIS A 60 5.92 12.61 -5.98
CA HIS A 60 4.63 13.29 -6.09
C HIS A 60 4.11 13.80 -4.76
N ALA A 61 3.26 14.83 -4.80
CA ALA A 61 2.54 15.30 -3.62
C ALA A 61 1.53 14.24 -3.16
N VAL A 62 1.45 14.01 -1.84
CA VAL A 62 0.60 12.98 -1.23
C VAL A 62 -0.18 13.51 -0.04
N LEU A 63 -1.40 13.01 0.13
CA LEU A 63 -2.18 13.06 1.36
C LEU A 63 -2.22 11.65 1.95
N LEU A 64 -1.66 11.48 3.14
CA LEU A 64 -1.53 10.21 3.83
C LEU A 64 -2.38 10.19 5.10
N SER A 65 -2.89 9.02 5.43
CA SER A 65 -3.50 8.70 6.71
C SER A 65 -2.69 7.57 7.34
N LYS A 66 -1.96 7.88 8.43
CA LYS A 66 -0.91 6.99 8.97
C LYS A 66 -0.87 6.96 10.50
N PRO A 67 -0.40 5.85 11.11
CA PRO A 67 0.06 5.84 12.50
C PRO A 67 1.25 6.78 12.69
N TYR A 68 1.30 7.47 13.82
CA TYR A 68 2.33 8.48 14.10
C TYR A 68 3.77 7.95 14.10
N TRP A 69 3.97 6.66 14.37
CA TRP A 69 5.30 6.08 14.63
C TRP A 69 5.95 5.41 13.42
N ILE A 70 5.22 5.15 12.34
CA ILE A 70 5.77 4.60 11.09
C ILE A 70 6.13 5.70 10.11
N TRP A 71 6.98 5.37 9.14
CA TRP A 71 7.24 6.23 7.99
C TRP A 71 6.15 6.09 6.91
N GLY A 72 5.69 4.87 6.66
CA GLY A 72 4.63 4.55 5.70
C GLY A 72 3.23 5.05 6.07
N ALA A 73 2.21 4.57 5.34
CA ALA A 73 0.81 4.93 5.57
C ALA A 73 -0.15 3.75 5.41
N GLU A 74 -1.33 3.85 6.02
CA GLU A 74 -2.41 2.84 5.95
C GLU A 74 -3.30 3.05 4.74
N MET A 75 -3.41 4.31 4.31
CA MET A 75 -4.06 4.74 3.08
C MET A 75 -3.58 6.12 2.67
N GLY A 76 -3.79 6.46 1.41
CA GLY A 76 -3.54 7.81 0.92
C GLY A 76 -3.94 8.00 -0.53
N VAL A 77 -3.74 9.22 -1.00
CA VAL A 77 -3.94 9.64 -2.39
C VAL A 77 -2.82 10.58 -2.81
N ASN A 78 -2.44 10.56 -4.09
CA ASN A 78 -1.47 11.50 -4.65
C ASN A 78 -2.09 12.52 -5.61
N GLU A 79 -1.30 13.50 -6.07
CA GLU A 79 -1.75 14.56 -6.97
C GLU A 79 -2.28 14.07 -8.34
N HIS A 80 -1.88 12.86 -8.76
CA HIS A 80 -2.33 12.24 -10.01
C HIS A 80 -3.66 11.49 -9.85
N GLY A 81 -4.18 11.40 -8.63
CA GLY A 81 -5.42 10.68 -8.31
C GLY A 81 -5.22 9.19 -8.10
N VAL A 82 -3.98 8.72 -7.91
CA VAL A 82 -3.72 7.37 -7.42
C VAL A 82 -4.08 7.30 -5.95
N ALA A 83 -4.92 6.36 -5.55
CA ALA A 83 -5.32 6.09 -4.19
C ALA A 83 -5.01 4.64 -3.82
N ILE A 84 -4.52 4.41 -2.60
CA ILE A 84 -4.14 3.07 -2.14
C ILE A 84 -4.62 2.86 -0.70
N GLY A 85 -5.17 1.68 -0.42
CA GLY A 85 -5.42 1.15 0.92
C GLY A 85 -4.81 -0.25 1.07
N ASN A 86 -4.51 -0.67 2.31
CA ASN A 86 -3.91 -1.99 2.57
C ASN A 86 -4.54 -2.77 3.73
N GLU A 87 -4.34 -4.09 3.74
CA GLU A 87 -4.83 -5.00 4.75
C GLU A 87 -3.70 -5.92 5.21
N ALA A 88 -3.66 -6.22 6.50
CA ALA A 88 -2.82 -7.28 7.03
C ALA A 88 -3.35 -8.66 6.61
N VAL A 89 -2.51 -9.49 5.99
CA VAL A 89 -2.82 -10.88 5.65
C VAL A 89 -1.81 -11.85 6.28
N PHE A 90 -2.34 -12.92 6.88
CA PHE A 90 -1.57 -13.87 7.67
C PHE A 90 -1.25 -15.13 6.87
N THR A 91 -0.22 -15.02 6.02
CA THR A 91 0.22 -16.11 5.14
C THR A 91 1.04 -17.18 5.88
N LYS A 92 1.14 -18.37 5.28
CA LYS A 92 1.96 -19.49 5.78
C LYS A 92 3.42 -19.42 5.31
N ALA A 93 3.80 -18.40 4.54
CA ALA A 93 5.15 -18.28 4.02
C ALA A 93 6.16 -18.10 5.15
N LYS A 94 7.37 -18.62 4.93
CA LYS A 94 8.46 -18.45 5.88
C LYS A 94 8.90 -16.99 5.88
N ARG A 95 8.84 -16.36 7.04
CA ARG A 95 9.28 -14.97 7.23
C ARG A 95 10.79 -14.84 7.05
N GLU A 96 11.21 -13.74 6.44
CA GLU A 96 12.61 -13.36 6.38
C GLU A 96 13.16 -13.04 7.77
N LYS A 97 14.46 -13.27 7.96
CA LYS A 97 15.11 -13.05 9.26
C LYS A 97 15.44 -11.58 9.51
N SER A 98 15.78 -10.87 8.43
CA SER A 98 16.04 -9.43 8.43
C SER A 98 14.73 -8.67 8.14
N PRO A 99 14.56 -7.46 8.71
CA PRO A 99 13.46 -6.58 8.32
C PRO A 99 13.52 -6.23 6.83
N GLY A 100 12.34 -6.05 6.23
CA GLY A 100 12.15 -5.54 4.88
C GLY A 100 11.38 -4.23 4.92
N LEU A 101 10.64 -3.93 3.85
CA LEU A 101 9.64 -2.86 3.86
C LEU A 101 8.38 -3.34 4.60
N LEU A 102 7.72 -2.46 5.33
CA LEU A 102 6.35 -2.71 5.72
C LEU A 102 5.42 -2.55 4.50
N GLY A 103 4.25 -3.20 4.49
CA GLY A 103 3.25 -2.90 3.45
C GLY A 103 2.83 -1.44 3.43
N MET A 104 2.84 -0.77 4.59
CA MET A 104 2.57 0.65 4.71
C MET A 104 3.69 1.50 4.08
N ASP A 105 4.94 1.02 4.12
CA ASP A 105 6.05 1.68 3.43
C ASP A 105 5.90 1.49 1.92
N LEU A 106 5.59 0.27 1.46
CA LEU A 106 5.31 -0.02 0.06
C LEU A 106 4.18 0.85 -0.50
N LEU A 107 3.08 0.98 0.26
CA LEU A 107 1.94 1.84 -0.08
C LEU A 107 2.38 3.29 -0.31
N ARG A 108 3.12 3.86 0.65
CA ARG A 108 3.59 5.24 0.55
C ARG A 108 4.55 5.42 -0.63
N LEU A 109 5.48 4.49 -0.82
CA LEU A 109 6.42 4.52 -1.94
C LEU A 109 5.69 4.42 -3.28
N GLY A 110 4.62 3.61 -3.38
CA GLY A 110 3.74 3.57 -4.54
C GLY A 110 3.10 4.92 -4.83
N LEU A 111 2.49 5.55 -3.81
CA LEU A 111 1.88 6.88 -3.96
C LEU A 111 2.87 7.98 -4.36
N GLU A 112 4.08 7.98 -3.78
CA GLU A 112 5.09 9.00 -4.05
C GLU A 112 5.74 8.83 -5.44
N ARG A 113 5.66 7.65 -6.08
CA ARG A 113 6.44 7.31 -7.28
C ARG A 113 5.62 6.97 -8.52
N ALA A 114 4.29 6.90 -8.43
CA ALA A 114 3.41 6.51 -9.52
C ALA A 114 2.40 7.60 -9.90
N ALA A 115 2.11 7.75 -11.18
CA ALA A 115 1.04 8.61 -11.69
C ALA A 115 -0.25 7.84 -12.06
N THR A 116 -0.18 6.50 -12.13
CA THR A 116 -1.31 5.62 -12.46
C THR A 116 -1.41 4.43 -11.50
N ALA A 117 -2.55 3.71 -11.52
CA ALA A 117 -2.70 2.50 -10.74
C ALA A 117 -1.71 1.39 -11.18
N ASP A 118 -1.47 1.27 -12.48
CA ASP A 118 -0.52 0.30 -13.05
C ASP A 118 0.91 0.58 -12.57
N GLU A 119 1.34 1.84 -12.66
CA GLU A 119 2.67 2.25 -12.18
C GLU A 119 2.82 1.99 -10.68
N ALA A 120 1.76 2.18 -9.89
CA ALA A 120 1.80 1.90 -8.46
C ALA A 120 1.95 0.40 -8.17
N VAL A 121 1.28 -0.48 -8.94
CA VAL A 121 1.49 -1.94 -8.87
C VAL A 121 2.94 -2.28 -9.20
N ASP A 122 3.50 -1.72 -10.28
CA ASP A 122 4.89 -1.97 -10.70
C ASP A 122 5.91 -1.51 -9.64
N VAL A 123 5.71 -0.32 -9.07
CA VAL A 123 6.56 0.21 -7.99
C VAL A 123 6.53 -0.71 -6.77
N ILE A 124 5.33 -1.07 -6.30
CA ILE A 124 5.16 -1.89 -5.10
C ILE A 124 5.79 -3.27 -5.31
N THR A 125 5.50 -3.92 -6.43
CA THR A 125 5.98 -5.28 -6.71
C THR A 125 7.50 -5.32 -6.92
N THR A 126 8.07 -4.32 -7.60
CA THR A 126 9.53 -4.19 -7.77
C THR A 126 10.23 -4.01 -6.43
N LEU A 127 9.72 -3.12 -5.58
CA LEU A 127 10.28 -2.86 -4.25
C LEU A 127 10.13 -4.09 -3.33
N LEU A 128 8.99 -4.76 -3.37
CA LEU A 128 8.74 -6.00 -2.65
C LEU A 128 9.74 -7.09 -3.04
N GLN A 129 9.91 -7.33 -4.35
CA GLN A 129 10.84 -8.35 -4.85
C GLN A 129 12.29 -8.03 -4.48
N THR A 130 12.67 -6.75 -4.52
CA THR A 130 14.05 -6.29 -4.25
C THR A 130 14.37 -6.28 -2.76
N HIS A 131 13.49 -5.69 -1.94
CA HIS A 131 13.77 -5.40 -0.53
C HIS A 131 13.06 -6.35 0.44
N GLY A 132 12.10 -7.14 -0.04
CA GLY A 132 11.26 -8.00 0.79
C GLY A 132 10.27 -7.20 1.61
N GLN A 133 9.43 -7.94 2.33
CA GLN A 133 8.53 -7.36 3.32
C GLN A 133 8.72 -7.97 4.70
N GLY A 134 8.54 -7.14 5.72
CA GLY A 134 8.59 -7.57 7.12
C GLY A 134 9.16 -6.51 8.06
N GLY A 135 8.99 -6.76 9.34
CA GLY A 135 9.24 -5.78 10.39
C GLY A 135 8.12 -5.83 11.41
N GLN A 136 8.26 -5.11 12.52
CA GLN A 136 7.19 -5.01 13.50
C GLN A 136 6.14 -4.02 12.99
N ALA A 137 4.92 -4.50 12.73
CA ALA A 137 3.81 -3.69 12.25
C ALA A 137 2.80 -3.32 13.34
N GLY A 138 3.05 -3.77 14.59
CA GLY A 138 2.27 -3.44 15.78
C GLY A 138 2.98 -2.40 16.64
N HIS A 139 2.19 -1.48 17.22
CA HIS A 139 2.68 -0.38 18.04
C HIS A 139 3.20 -0.87 19.39
N THR A 140 2.39 -1.60 20.14
CA THR A 140 2.74 -2.06 21.50
C THR A 140 3.08 -3.54 21.58
N HIS A 141 2.69 -4.32 20.57
CA HIS A 141 2.93 -5.75 20.54
C HIS A 141 3.54 -6.19 19.21
N LYS A 142 4.22 -7.33 19.23
CA LYS A 142 4.81 -7.90 18.04
C LYS A 142 3.72 -8.41 17.12
N LEU A 143 3.56 -7.75 15.98
CA LEU A 143 2.69 -8.15 14.89
C LEU A 143 3.50 -8.13 13.59
N VAL A 144 3.45 -9.22 12.82
CA VAL A 144 4.15 -9.37 11.54
C VAL A 144 3.21 -10.07 10.57
N TYR A 145 3.03 -9.50 9.39
CA TYR A 145 2.11 -9.98 8.36
C TYR A 145 2.64 -9.64 6.97
N ASP A 146 2.02 -10.22 5.94
CA ASP A 146 2.13 -9.70 4.57
C ASP A 146 0.94 -8.79 4.28
N ASN A 147 0.87 -8.19 3.09
CA ASN A 147 -0.18 -7.24 2.75
C ASN A 147 -1.01 -7.62 1.53
N SER A 148 -2.29 -7.28 1.60
CA SER A 148 -3.17 -7.10 0.44
C SER A 148 -3.39 -5.59 0.25
N PHE A 149 -3.59 -5.16 -0.99
CA PHE A 149 -3.78 -3.77 -1.37
C PHE A 149 -4.94 -3.65 -2.36
N ILE A 150 -5.71 -2.58 -2.23
CA ILE A 150 -6.47 -2.03 -3.36
C ILE A 150 -5.77 -0.75 -3.80
N ILE A 151 -5.45 -0.70 -5.09
CA ILE A 151 -4.76 0.41 -5.75
C ILE A 151 -5.69 0.90 -6.85
N SER A 152 -6.07 2.17 -6.84
CA SER A 152 -6.92 2.76 -7.88
C SER A 152 -6.34 4.04 -8.43
N ASP A 153 -6.71 4.39 -9.65
CA ASP A 153 -6.60 5.75 -10.18
C ASP A 153 -8.00 6.30 -10.51
N ARG A 154 -8.10 7.33 -11.36
CA ARG A 154 -9.40 7.93 -11.73
C ARG A 154 -10.24 7.05 -12.66
N THR A 155 -9.73 5.93 -13.13
CA THR A 155 -10.35 5.12 -14.19
C THR A 155 -10.40 3.62 -13.91
N GLN A 156 -9.43 3.08 -13.16
CA GLN A 156 -9.28 1.65 -12.93
C GLN A 156 -8.78 1.35 -11.52
N ALA A 157 -8.82 0.07 -11.14
CA ALA A 157 -8.27 -0.41 -9.89
C ALA A 157 -7.71 -1.84 -9.99
N TRP A 158 -6.85 -2.18 -9.04
CA TRP A 158 -6.21 -3.47 -8.88
C TRP A 158 -6.37 -3.96 -7.44
N ILE A 159 -6.57 -5.27 -7.29
CA ILE A 159 -6.24 -5.98 -6.05
C ILE A 159 -4.81 -6.51 -6.22
N LEU A 160 -3.92 -6.20 -5.28
CA LEU A 160 -2.56 -6.74 -5.22
C LEU A 160 -2.37 -7.47 -3.90
N GLU A 161 -2.07 -8.76 -3.96
CA GLU A 161 -1.84 -9.61 -2.79
C GLU A 161 -0.42 -10.13 -2.76
N THR A 162 0.18 -10.14 -1.58
CA THR A 162 1.60 -10.48 -1.40
C THR A 162 1.79 -11.63 -0.40
N VAL A 163 2.80 -12.46 -0.66
CA VAL A 163 3.20 -13.60 0.18
C VAL A 163 4.72 -13.65 0.20
N GLY A 164 5.37 -13.17 1.27
CA GLY A 164 6.83 -13.03 1.27
C GLY A 164 7.29 -12.09 0.15
N ARG A 165 8.04 -12.57 -0.84
CA ARG A 165 8.42 -11.76 -2.02
C ARG A 165 7.55 -12.03 -3.25
N ASP A 166 6.69 -13.04 -3.17
CA ASP A 166 5.77 -13.39 -4.24
C ASP A 166 4.54 -12.48 -4.18
N TRP A 167 3.91 -12.29 -5.31
CA TRP A 167 2.72 -11.45 -5.42
C TRP A 167 1.81 -11.93 -6.55
N ALA A 168 0.55 -11.54 -6.48
CA ALA A 168 -0.45 -11.70 -7.52
C ALA A 168 -1.29 -10.43 -7.61
N ALA A 169 -1.65 -10.03 -8.84
CA ALA A 169 -2.48 -8.86 -9.07
C ALA A 169 -3.65 -9.21 -9.98
N GLN A 170 -4.82 -8.63 -9.70
CA GLN A 170 -6.02 -8.79 -10.52
C GLN A 170 -6.68 -7.43 -10.73
N GLN A 171 -6.97 -7.09 -11.98
CA GLN A 171 -7.69 -5.87 -12.31
C GLN A 171 -9.15 -6.01 -11.84
N VAL A 172 -9.67 -4.93 -11.27
CA VAL A 172 -11.06 -4.85 -10.82
C VAL A 172 -11.96 -4.54 -12.01
N ASP A 173 -13.03 -5.31 -12.18
CA ASP A 173 -14.01 -5.10 -13.24
C ASP A 173 -14.92 -3.87 -12.97
N ARG A 174 -15.65 -3.89 -11.84
CA ARG A 174 -16.58 -2.81 -11.46
C ARG A 174 -16.47 -2.39 -10.01
N THR A 175 -16.46 -3.39 -9.13
CA THR A 175 -16.36 -3.21 -7.68
C THR A 175 -15.52 -4.34 -7.09
N ALA A 176 -14.77 -4.04 -6.04
CA ALA A 176 -14.03 -5.04 -5.30
C ALA A 176 -13.94 -4.67 -3.82
N SER A 177 -13.65 -5.66 -2.99
CA SER A 177 -13.32 -5.46 -1.59
C SER A 177 -12.33 -6.52 -1.11
N ILE A 178 -11.43 -6.11 -0.22
CA ILE A 178 -10.50 -6.99 0.47
C ILE A 178 -10.62 -6.79 1.99
N SER A 179 -10.27 -7.83 2.74
CA SER A 179 -10.26 -7.85 4.21
C SER A 179 -8.98 -8.54 4.68
N ASN A 180 -8.89 -8.94 5.95
CA ASN A 180 -7.71 -9.59 6.53
C ASN A 180 -7.52 -11.07 6.08
N GLY A 181 -7.60 -11.33 4.78
CA GLY A 181 -7.37 -12.63 4.15
C GLY A 181 -7.11 -12.50 2.66
N LEU A 182 -6.39 -13.48 2.09
CA LEU A 182 -6.16 -13.57 0.65
C LEU A 182 -7.48 -13.91 -0.07
N THR A 183 -7.72 -13.26 -1.21
CA THR A 183 -8.95 -13.32 -2.00
C THR A 183 -8.69 -13.75 -3.43
N LEU A 184 -7.47 -13.56 -3.95
CA LEU A 184 -7.12 -13.98 -5.30
C LEU A 184 -7.05 -15.50 -5.37
N GLY A 185 -7.74 -16.06 -6.37
CA GLY A 185 -7.87 -17.49 -6.59
C GLY A 185 -6.70 -18.09 -7.36
N GLU A 186 -7.00 -18.71 -8.50
CA GLU A 186 -5.95 -19.22 -9.41
C GLU A 186 -5.23 -18.05 -10.08
N VAL A 187 -3.90 -18.09 -10.06
CA VAL A 187 -3.03 -17.06 -10.63
C VAL A 187 -2.19 -17.73 -11.72
N ASP A 188 -2.28 -17.23 -12.94
CA ASP A 188 -1.43 -17.66 -14.04
C ASP A 188 0.03 -17.24 -13.75
N ARG A 189 0.96 -18.18 -13.94
CA ARG A 189 2.40 -17.97 -13.69
C ARG A 189 3.15 -17.48 -14.92
#